data_AF-A0A402ACJ5-F1
#
_entry.id   AF-A0A402ACJ5-F1
#
_cell.length_a   1.000
_cell.length_b   1.000
_cell.length_c   1.000
_cell.angle_alpha   90.00
_cell.angle_beta   90.00
_cell.angle_gamma   90.00
#
_symmetry.space_group_name_H-M   'P 1'
#
loop_
_entity.id
_entity.type
_entity.pdbx_description
1 polymer ?
#
loop_
_entity_poly.entity_id
_entity_poly.type
_entity_poly.pdbx_seq_one_letter_code
_entity_poly.pdbx_strand_id
1 'polypeptide(L)'
;MLTIAIFFSAASFFHQYYLSTLAPAICALFGIGIVVMWQDYRRAGWHGWLLPLALILTALEQIYIIATDPSWGSWLIPVIAIVCALAAAILFLARLLPRLAFTTRLLLSVVGLALAALLLTSAVWSAIPAVNNIVADLPTAGASQQGFGGGGAGTGRRFAFDRQGTTSGQQAPTGGAPANAGGAPGGNVDSALLKYLEANQGSTKYLLAVPSSQSADSIILSTNKAVMALGGFSGSDPILTSSQLKALVANNTVRYFLLNSAGGFGEGPGGQSSSATSWVTQSCTVVSSSQWQSSSATSTGGFGGSSHLYDCKAAS
;
A
#
# COMPACT_ATOMS: atom_id res chain seq x y z
N MET A 1 -21.30 -5.00 -11.89
CA MET A 1 -21.55 -4.35 -10.58
C MET A 1 -22.16 -5.32 -9.59
N LEU A 2 -23.39 -5.82 -9.82
CA LEU A 2 -24.08 -6.71 -8.86
C LEU A 2 -23.29 -7.97 -8.50
N THR A 3 -22.74 -8.69 -9.49
CA THR A 3 -21.96 -9.91 -9.28
C THR A 3 -20.71 -9.67 -8.43
N ILE A 4 -19.99 -8.59 -8.70
CA ILE A 4 -18.78 -8.21 -7.98
C ILE A 4 -19.12 -7.75 -6.55
N ALA A 5 -20.20 -6.99 -6.37
CA ALA A 5 -20.67 -6.56 -5.06
C ALA A 5 -21.11 -7.75 -4.18
N ILE A 6 -21.81 -8.73 -4.76
CA ILE A 6 -22.21 -9.95 -4.06
C ILE A 6 -20.98 -10.77 -3.64
N PHE A 7 -20.01 -10.93 -4.54
CA PHE A 7 -18.78 -11.67 -4.25
C PHE A 7 -17.98 -11.04 -3.11
N PHE A 8 -17.73 -9.73 -3.16
CA PHE A 8 -16.98 -9.03 -2.09
C PHE A 8 -17.76 -8.84 -0.79
N SER A 9 -19.09 -9.01 -0.79
CA SER A 9 -19.87 -9.04 0.45
C SER A 9 -19.69 -10.33 1.26
N ALA A 10 -19.21 -11.41 0.64
CA ALA A 10 -19.01 -12.72 1.27
C ALA A 10 -17.53 -13.13 1.41
N ALA A 11 -16.63 -12.50 0.64
CA ALA A 11 -15.20 -12.81 0.68
C ALA A 11 -14.52 -12.28 1.96
N SER A 12 -13.77 -13.14 2.65
CA SER A 12 -12.98 -12.79 3.84
C SER A 12 -11.55 -12.32 3.54
N PHE A 13 -11.10 -12.45 2.28
CA PHE A 13 -9.85 -11.90 1.79
C PHE A 13 -10.14 -10.72 0.86
N PHE A 14 -9.71 -9.52 1.24
CA PHE A 14 -9.91 -8.31 0.46
C PHE A 14 -8.59 -7.55 0.34
N HIS A 15 -8.21 -7.27 -0.91
CA HIS A 15 -7.16 -6.33 -1.23
C HIS A 15 -7.77 -5.13 -1.96
N GLN A 16 -7.33 -3.94 -1.59
CA GLN A 16 -7.90 -2.67 -2.05
C GLN A 16 -7.88 -2.52 -3.58
N TYR A 17 -6.91 -3.12 -4.27
CA TYR A 17 -6.79 -3.08 -5.73
C TYR A 17 -7.96 -3.74 -6.46
N TYR A 18 -8.71 -4.64 -5.84
CA TYR A 18 -9.88 -5.26 -6.48
C TYR A 18 -10.94 -4.22 -6.89
N LEU A 19 -11.02 -3.09 -6.18
CA LEU A 19 -11.93 -2.01 -6.53
C LEU A 19 -11.57 -1.32 -7.85
N SER A 20 -10.33 -1.42 -8.32
CA SER A 20 -9.92 -0.87 -9.63
C SER A 20 -10.72 -1.48 -10.79
N THR A 21 -11.13 -2.74 -10.66
CA THR A 21 -11.96 -3.43 -11.66
C THR A 21 -13.34 -2.80 -11.84
N LEU A 22 -13.82 -2.05 -10.84
CA LEU A 22 -15.09 -1.35 -10.88
C LEU A 22 -15.00 0.00 -11.59
N ALA A 23 -13.80 0.55 -11.76
CA ALA A 23 -13.60 1.91 -12.24
C ALA A 23 -14.24 2.18 -13.62
N PRO A 24 -14.08 1.33 -14.66
CA PRO A 24 -14.64 1.62 -15.99
C PRO A 24 -16.16 1.77 -15.98
N ALA A 25 -16.85 0.89 -15.24
CA ALA A 25 -18.30 0.92 -15.17
C ALA A 25 -18.82 2.08 -14.29
N ILE A 26 -18.10 2.47 -13.23
CA ILE A 26 -18.42 3.68 -12.46
C ILE A 26 -18.24 4.93 -13.32
N CYS A 27 -17.17 5.02 -14.11
CA CYS A 27 -16.94 6.13 -15.04
C CYS A 27 -18.05 6.24 -16.09
N ALA A 28 -18.50 5.11 -16.64
CA ALA A 28 -19.62 5.09 -17.59
C ALA A 28 -20.92 5.59 -16.95
N LEU A 29 -21.26 5.12 -15.73
CA LEU A 29 -22.45 5.58 -15.00
C LEU A 29 -22.38 7.07 -14.64
N PHE A 30 -21.21 7.55 -14.23
CA PHE A 30 -20.98 8.96 -13.94
C PHE A 30 -21.18 9.84 -15.18
N GLY A 31 -20.57 9.46 -16.31
CA GLY A 31 -20.71 10.19 -17.57
C GLY A 31 -22.15 10.24 -18.08
N ILE A 32 -22.86 9.11 -18.06
CA ILE A 32 -24.28 9.04 -18.43
C ILE A 32 -25.11 9.86 -17.44
N GLY A 33 -24.86 9.73 -16.14
CA GLY A 33 -25.60 10.42 -15.07
C GLY A 33 -25.56 11.94 -15.21
N ILE A 34 -24.38 12.53 -15.47
CA ILE A 34 -24.26 13.98 -15.69
C ILE A 34 -25.06 14.44 -16.90
N VAL A 35 -25.00 13.69 -18.01
CA VAL A 35 -25.73 14.04 -19.24
C VAL A 35 -27.24 13.98 -19.01
N VAL A 36 -27.73 12.94 -18.34
CA VAL A 36 -29.16 12.77 -18.02
C VAL A 36 -29.62 13.87 -17.05
N MET A 37 -28.89 14.11 -15.96
CA MET A 37 -29.23 15.16 -14.99
C MET A 37 -29.21 16.56 -15.63
N TRP A 38 -28.32 16.82 -16.59
CA TRP A 38 -28.30 18.08 -17.34
C TRP A 38 -29.52 18.23 -18.26
N GLN A 39 -29.94 17.15 -18.92
CA GLN A 39 -31.15 17.15 -19.74
C GLN A 39 -32.39 17.41 -18.86
N ASP A 40 -32.48 16.75 -17.71
CA ASP A 40 -33.59 16.93 -16.76
C ASP A 40 -33.56 18.30 -16.06
N TYR A 41 -32.37 18.85 -15.82
CA TYR A 41 -32.20 20.22 -15.34
C TYR A 41 -32.82 21.24 -16.30
N ARG A 42 -32.73 21.04 -17.62
CA ARG A 42 -33.34 21.96 -18.60
C ARG A 42 -34.85 21.75 -18.78
N ARG A 43 -35.40 20.63 -18.31
CA ARG A 43 -36.84 20.34 -18.39
C ARG A 43 -37.61 20.99 -17.24
N ALA A 44 -38.85 21.37 -17.52
CA ALA A 44 -39.80 21.75 -16.50
C ALA A 44 -40.19 20.49 -15.68
N GLY A 45 -40.10 20.56 -14.35
CA GLY A 45 -40.42 19.45 -13.46
C GLY A 45 -39.49 19.36 -12.26
N TRP A 46 -39.73 18.38 -11.39
CA TRP A 46 -38.95 18.19 -10.16
C TRP A 46 -37.58 17.55 -10.41
N HIS A 47 -37.42 16.75 -11.47
CA HIS A 47 -36.16 16.07 -11.81
C HIS A 47 -34.97 17.03 -12.00
N GLY A 48 -35.22 18.28 -12.39
CA GLY A 48 -34.14 19.25 -12.52
C GLY A 48 -33.54 19.75 -11.20
N TRP A 49 -34.05 19.31 -10.05
CA TRP A 49 -33.38 19.46 -8.76
C TRP A 49 -32.29 18.42 -8.51
N LEU A 50 -32.26 17.32 -9.28
CA LEU A 50 -31.30 16.23 -9.08
C LEU A 50 -29.86 16.68 -9.27
N LEU A 51 -29.57 17.53 -10.26
CA LEU A 51 -28.22 18.03 -10.53
C LEU A 51 -27.62 18.84 -9.36
N PRO A 52 -28.25 19.93 -8.88
CA PRO A 52 -27.70 20.68 -7.75
C PRO A 52 -27.68 19.86 -6.45
N LEU A 53 -28.66 18.98 -6.21
CA LEU A 53 -28.66 18.09 -5.04
C LEU A 53 -27.51 17.08 -5.10
N ALA A 54 -27.27 16.46 -6.25
CA ALA A 54 -26.17 15.52 -6.43
C ALA A 54 -24.81 16.20 -6.20
N LEU A 55 -24.62 17.44 -6.68
CA LEU A 55 -23.41 18.22 -6.42
C LEU A 55 -23.20 18.47 -4.92
N ILE A 56 -24.24 18.90 -4.20
CA ILE A 56 -24.16 19.16 -2.75
C ILE A 56 -23.84 17.86 -2.01
N LEU A 57 -24.57 16.78 -2.29
CA LEU A 57 -24.38 15.50 -1.61
C LEU A 57 -22.97 14.94 -1.85
N THR A 58 -22.47 15.03 -3.09
CA THR A 58 -21.11 14.59 -3.42
C THR A 58 -20.05 15.42 -2.70
N ALA A 59 -20.23 16.75 -2.65
CA ALA A 59 -19.33 17.64 -1.95
C ALA A 59 -19.32 17.36 -0.43
N LEU A 60 -20.48 17.13 0.17
CA LEU A 60 -20.60 16.81 1.60
C LEU A 60 -19.90 15.48 1.94
N GLU A 61 -20.10 14.45 1.12
CA GLU A 61 -19.42 13.16 1.28
C GLU A 61 -17.90 13.32 1.18
N GLN A 62 -17.42 14.06 0.18
CA GLN A 62 -15.99 14.31 0.00
C GLN A 62 -15.38 15.10 1.17
N ILE A 63 -16.10 16.10 1.69
CA ILE A 63 -15.68 16.85 2.88
C ILE A 63 -15.63 15.94 4.10
N TYR A 64 -16.60 15.04 4.28
CA TYR A 64 -16.61 14.06 5.37
C TYR A 64 -15.37 13.16 5.32
N ILE A 65 -15.00 12.68 4.14
CA ILE A 65 -13.78 11.87 3.93
C ILE A 65 -12.52 12.68 4.23
N ILE A 66 -12.41 13.92 3.76
CA ILE A 66 -11.20 14.74 3.95
C ILE A 66 -11.08 15.24 5.40
N ALA A 67 -12.19 15.40 6.12
CA ALA A 67 -12.21 15.89 7.50
C ALA A 67 -11.44 14.99 8.48
N THR A 68 -11.14 13.73 8.11
CA THR A 68 -10.29 12.85 8.91
C THR A 68 -8.82 13.23 8.88
N ASP A 69 -8.38 14.06 7.92
CA ASP A 69 -6.99 14.48 7.73
C ASP A 69 -6.85 16.02 7.83
N PRO A 70 -6.49 16.57 9.01
CA PRO A 70 -6.47 18.01 9.24
C PRO A 70 -5.54 18.81 8.31
N SER A 71 -4.42 18.20 7.89
CA SER A 71 -3.45 18.82 6.97
C SER A 71 -4.06 19.06 5.58
N TRP A 72 -4.70 18.02 5.02
CA TRP A 72 -5.39 18.08 3.73
C TRP A 72 -6.67 18.91 3.82
N GLY A 73 -7.41 18.78 4.92
CA GLY A 73 -8.67 19.48 5.14
C GLY A 73 -8.55 21.00 5.20
N SER A 74 -7.43 21.52 5.70
CA SER A 74 -7.22 22.98 5.86
C SER A 74 -7.37 23.77 4.55
N TRP A 75 -7.06 23.18 3.40
CA TRP A 75 -7.11 23.85 2.10
C TRP A 75 -8.08 23.20 1.11
N LEU A 76 -8.26 21.86 1.13
CA LEU A 76 -9.18 21.20 0.20
C LEU A 76 -10.65 21.43 0.56
N ILE A 77 -11.00 21.38 1.85
CA ILE A 77 -12.39 21.58 2.30
C ILE A 77 -12.92 22.95 1.88
N PRO A 78 -12.23 24.09 2.13
CA PRO A 78 -12.76 25.38 1.70
C PRO A 78 -12.88 25.49 0.18
N VAL A 79 -11.93 24.95 -0.60
CA VAL A 79 -12.01 24.95 -2.07
C VAL A 79 -13.25 24.20 -2.56
N ILE A 80 -13.45 22.96 -2.10
CA ILE A 80 -14.59 22.13 -2.52
C ILE A 80 -15.91 22.74 -2.05
N ALA A 81 -15.99 23.13 -0.78
CA ALA A 81 -17.19 23.69 -0.19
C ALA A 81 -17.62 24.97 -0.90
N ILE A 82 -16.70 25.92 -1.11
CA ILE A 82 -17.02 27.20 -1.75
C ILE A 82 -17.43 27.00 -3.20
N VAL A 83 -16.64 26.26 -4.00
CA VAL A 83 -16.92 26.07 -5.43
C VAL A 83 -18.24 25.32 -5.63
N CYS A 84 -18.48 24.24 -4.88
CA CYS A 84 -19.72 23.46 -5.02
C CYS A 84 -20.95 24.20 -4.49
N ALA A 85 -20.82 24.95 -3.37
CA ALA A 85 -21.92 25.74 -2.84
C ALA A 85 -22.30 26.88 -3.79
N LEU A 86 -21.33 27.60 -4.36
CA LEU A 86 -21.58 28.64 -5.35
C LEU A 86 -22.21 28.05 -6.63
N ALA A 87 -21.70 26.92 -7.10
CA ALA A 87 -22.26 26.26 -8.27
C ALA A 87 -23.72 25.82 -8.05
N ALA A 88 -24.00 25.18 -6.92
CA ALA A 88 -25.35 24.82 -6.54
C ALA A 88 -26.24 26.06 -6.42
N ALA A 89 -25.80 27.12 -5.74
CA ALA A 89 -26.55 28.36 -5.60
C ALA A 89 -26.91 28.98 -6.96
N ILE A 90 -25.96 29.07 -7.89
CA ILE A 90 -26.20 29.58 -9.25
C ILE A 90 -27.23 28.72 -9.99
N LEU A 91 -27.16 27.39 -9.86
CA LEU A 91 -28.17 26.48 -10.44
C LEU A 91 -29.55 26.67 -9.77
N PHE A 92 -29.61 26.83 -8.45
CA PHE A 92 -30.86 27.12 -7.73
C PHE A 92 -31.47 28.46 -8.20
N LEU A 93 -30.66 29.52 -8.25
CA LEU A 93 -31.06 30.86 -8.71
C LEU A 93 -31.55 30.84 -10.16
N ALA A 94 -30.82 30.17 -11.06
CA ALA A 94 -31.20 30.06 -12.46
C ALA A 94 -32.53 29.32 -12.66
N ARG A 95 -32.85 28.37 -11.78
CA ARG A 95 -34.11 27.61 -11.81
C ARG A 95 -35.28 28.37 -11.18
N LEU A 96 -35.07 29.03 -10.04
CA LEU A 96 -36.12 29.73 -9.29
C LEU A 96 -36.48 31.10 -9.90
N LEU A 97 -35.50 31.76 -10.52
CA LEU A 97 -35.63 33.11 -11.05
C LEU A 97 -35.30 33.12 -12.54
N PRO A 98 -36.18 32.58 -13.41
CA PRO A 98 -35.95 32.55 -14.86
C PRO A 98 -35.78 33.96 -15.47
N ARG A 99 -36.22 35.00 -14.75
CA ARG A 99 -36.03 36.41 -15.11
C ARG A 99 -34.57 36.87 -15.14
N LEU A 100 -33.66 36.18 -14.45
CA LEU A 100 -32.22 36.51 -14.43
C LEU A 100 -31.48 36.11 -15.72
N ALA A 101 -32.15 35.44 -16.67
CA ALA A 101 -31.64 35.16 -18.02
C ALA A 101 -30.22 34.54 -18.07
N PHE A 102 -29.90 33.61 -17.15
CA PHE A 102 -28.63 32.90 -17.19
C PHE A 102 -28.42 32.15 -18.51
N THR A 103 -27.26 32.32 -19.14
CA THR A 103 -26.95 31.63 -20.39
C THR A 103 -26.59 30.17 -20.14
N THR A 104 -26.95 29.28 -21.06
CA THR A 104 -26.60 27.86 -20.98
C THR A 104 -25.10 27.62 -20.92
N ARG A 105 -24.30 28.47 -21.60
CA ARG A 105 -22.83 28.40 -21.57
C ARG A 105 -22.28 28.65 -20.16
N LEU A 106 -22.77 29.69 -19.48
CA LEU A 106 -22.38 29.99 -18.11
C LEU A 106 -22.71 28.82 -17.17
N LEU A 107 -23.92 28.26 -17.27
CA LEU A 107 -24.32 27.13 -16.42
C LEU A 107 -23.48 25.88 -16.68
N LEU A 108 -23.12 25.59 -17.93
CA LEU A 108 -22.18 24.51 -18.25
C LEU A 108 -20.79 24.76 -17.67
N SER A 109 -20.28 26.00 -17.74
CA SER A 109 -19.00 26.37 -17.12
C SER A 109 -19.02 26.20 -15.61
N VAL A 110 -20.12 26.56 -14.96
CA VAL A 110 -20.32 26.40 -13.51
C VAL A 110 -20.32 24.92 -13.12
N VAL A 111 -21.05 24.08 -13.85
CA VAL A 111 -21.06 22.63 -13.63
C VAL A 111 -19.66 22.04 -13.87
N GLY A 112 -19.00 22.41 -14.97
CA GLY A 112 -17.65 21.96 -15.28
C GLY A 112 -16.63 22.32 -14.20
N LEU A 113 -16.71 23.55 -13.66
CA LEU A 113 -15.85 24.00 -12.58
C LEU A 113 -16.09 23.23 -11.27
N ALA A 114 -17.36 22.97 -10.93
CA ALA A 114 -17.70 22.16 -9.76
C ALA A 114 -17.18 20.72 -9.88
N LEU A 115 -17.34 20.10 -11.06
CA LEU A 115 -16.81 18.76 -11.32
C LEU A 115 -15.27 18.73 -11.23
N ALA A 116 -14.59 19.75 -11.77
CA ALA A 116 -13.14 19.87 -11.66
C ALA A 116 -12.68 20.01 -10.19
N ALA A 117 -13.41 20.76 -9.36
CA ALA A 117 -13.11 20.88 -7.94
C ALA A 117 -13.31 19.55 -7.19
N LEU A 118 -14.36 18.78 -7.50
CA LEU A 118 -14.57 17.45 -6.92
C LEU A 118 -13.48 16.46 -7.34
N LEU A 119 -13.03 16.51 -8.60
CA LEU A 119 -11.94 15.68 -9.12
C LEU A 119 -10.56 16.04 -8.55
N LEU A 120 -10.38 17.26 -8.03
CA LEU A 120 -9.09 17.77 -7.55
C LEU A 120 -8.48 16.87 -6.47
N THR A 121 -9.25 16.45 -5.47
CA THR A 121 -8.73 15.58 -4.39
C THR A 121 -8.22 14.26 -4.92
N SER A 122 -9.02 13.58 -5.75
CA SER A 122 -8.63 12.27 -6.31
C SER A 122 -7.43 12.40 -7.25
N ALA A 123 -7.39 13.45 -8.07
CA ALA A 123 -6.26 13.73 -8.94
C ALA A 123 -4.96 13.96 -8.15
N VAL A 124 -5.00 14.83 -7.14
CA VAL A 124 -3.85 15.12 -6.28
C VAL A 124 -3.38 13.84 -5.58
N TRP A 125 -4.27 13.08 -4.95
CA TRP A 125 -3.91 11.86 -4.24
C TRP A 125 -3.36 10.76 -5.15
N SER A 126 -3.87 10.65 -6.37
CA SER A 126 -3.33 9.70 -7.37
C SER A 126 -1.94 10.07 -7.89
N ALA A 127 -1.57 11.35 -7.85
CA ALA A 127 -0.28 11.84 -8.34
C ALA A 127 0.85 11.70 -7.29
N ILE A 128 0.52 11.61 -6.01
CA ILE A 128 1.51 11.55 -4.92
C ILE A 128 2.52 10.40 -5.10
N PRO A 129 2.12 9.15 -5.40
CA PRO A 129 3.09 8.06 -5.56
C PRO A 129 4.07 8.32 -6.71
N ALA A 130 3.60 8.94 -7.80
CA ALA A 130 4.42 9.27 -8.97
C ALA A 130 5.44 10.39 -8.68
N VAL A 131 5.06 11.39 -7.87
CA VAL A 131 5.94 12.53 -7.54
C VAL A 131 6.94 12.17 -6.43
N ASN A 132 6.54 11.34 -5.47
CA ASN A 132 7.36 10.99 -4.31
C ASN A 132 8.16 9.69 -4.49
N ASN A 133 8.16 9.10 -5.69
CA ASN A 133 8.84 7.81 -5.99
C ASN A 133 8.49 6.72 -4.98
N ILE A 134 7.23 6.66 -4.55
CA ILE A 134 6.78 5.68 -3.56
C ILE A 134 6.54 4.36 -4.30
N VAL A 135 7.37 3.36 -3.99
CA VAL A 135 7.15 1.98 -4.44
C VAL A 135 6.04 1.40 -3.57
N ALA A 136 4.81 1.51 -4.03
CA ALA A 136 3.66 0.86 -3.42
C ALA A 136 3.38 -0.45 -4.15
N ASP A 137 3.43 -1.57 -3.43
CA ASP A 137 3.08 -2.89 -3.99
C ASP A 137 1.62 -2.98 -4.47
N LEU A 138 0.77 -2.07 -3.99
CA LEU A 138 -0.64 -1.98 -4.36
C LEU A 138 -0.99 -0.55 -4.79
N PRO A 139 -1.69 -0.36 -5.93
CA PRO A 139 -2.15 0.97 -6.33
C PRO A 139 -3.19 1.46 -5.31
N THR A 140 -2.82 2.50 -4.57
CA THR A 140 -3.68 3.16 -3.59
C THR A 140 -3.64 4.67 -3.81
N ALA A 141 -4.80 5.32 -3.71
CA ALA A 141 -4.95 6.76 -3.73
C ALA A 141 -5.62 7.17 -2.43
N GLY A 142 -4.90 7.89 -1.57
CA GLY A 142 -5.36 8.26 -0.24
C GLY A 142 -4.35 9.15 0.48
N ALA A 143 -4.80 9.83 1.54
CA ALA A 143 -3.92 10.59 2.43
C ALA A 143 -2.93 9.67 3.18
N SER A 144 -3.34 8.43 3.49
CA SER A 144 -2.50 7.41 4.12
C SER A 144 -1.55 6.76 3.11
N GLN A 145 -0.27 7.14 3.19
CA GLN A 145 0.84 6.61 2.39
C GLN A 145 1.38 5.28 2.96
N GLN A 146 0.51 4.35 3.29
CA GLN A 146 0.92 3.13 3.98
C GLN A 146 1.33 2.06 2.96
N GLY A 147 2.62 2.05 2.62
CA GLY A 147 3.28 0.90 1.99
C GLY A 147 3.20 -0.34 2.91
N PHE A 148 3.47 -1.52 2.34
CA PHE A 148 3.37 -2.80 3.04
C PHE A 148 4.17 -2.74 4.36
N GLY A 149 3.48 -2.86 5.52
CA GLY A 149 4.10 -2.84 6.85
C GLY A 149 3.51 -1.87 7.87
N GLY A 150 2.60 -0.98 7.49
CA GLY A 150 1.89 -0.11 8.45
C GLY A 150 0.50 -0.62 8.84
N GLY A 151 0.40 -1.89 9.24
CA GLY A 151 -0.84 -2.47 9.74
C GLY A 151 -1.06 -2.16 11.22
N GLY A 152 -1.24 -0.89 11.58
CA GLY A 152 -1.87 -0.55 12.85
C GLY A 152 -3.34 -0.95 12.77
N ALA A 153 -3.73 -1.98 13.52
CA ALA A 153 -5.08 -2.54 13.67
C ALA A 153 -6.24 -1.58 13.29
N GLY A 154 -6.58 -1.55 12.00
CA GLY A 154 -7.82 -0.98 11.51
C GLY A 154 -8.93 -1.98 11.75
N THR A 155 -9.48 -1.98 12.97
CA THR A 155 -10.72 -2.68 13.26
C THR A 155 -11.80 -2.17 12.31
N GLY A 156 -12.15 -3.00 11.33
CA GLY A 156 -13.42 -2.87 10.64
C GLY A 156 -14.54 -2.92 11.68
N ARG A 157 -15.19 -1.79 11.92
CA ARG A 157 -16.55 -1.62 12.48
C ARG A 157 -16.77 -0.14 12.80
N ARG A 158 -17.53 0.59 11.96
CA ARG A 158 -18.49 1.63 12.39
C ARG A 158 -19.64 1.79 11.36
N PHE A 159 -20.40 0.71 11.17
CA PHE A 159 -21.86 0.84 11.06
C PHE A 159 -22.42 0.34 12.39
N ALA A 160 -22.92 1.24 13.25
CA ALA A 160 -23.70 0.88 14.42
C ALA A 160 -24.60 2.06 14.80
N PHE A 161 -25.90 1.86 14.59
CA PHE A 161 -26.99 2.58 15.22
C PHE A 161 -27.00 2.24 16.73
N ASP A 162 -27.59 3.13 17.54
CA ASP A 162 -27.88 3.03 18.98
C ASP A 162 -26.88 3.56 20.03
N ARG A 163 -27.22 4.76 20.50
CA ARG A 163 -27.54 5.17 21.88
C ARG A 163 -26.94 4.41 23.08
N GLN A 164 -26.39 5.26 23.97
CA GLN A 164 -26.50 5.23 25.44
C GLN A 164 -25.32 4.59 26.19
N GLY A 165 -24.86 5.34 27.20
CA GLY A 165 -23.54 5.23 27.81
C GLY A 165 -23.34 4.05 28.75
N THR A 166 -22.08 3.84 29.13
CA THR A 166 -21.59 3.86 30.52
C THR A 166 -20.09 3.56 30.55
N THR A 167 -19.41 4.25 31.44
CA THR A 167 -17.99 4.16 31.78
C THR A 167 -17.72 2.93 32.66
N SER A 168 -16.71 2.12 32.35
CA SER A 168 -15.80 1.47 33.31
C SER A 168 -14.90 0.45 32.59
N GLY A 169 -13.65 0.37 33.02
CA GLY A 169 -12.54 -0.23 32.28
C GLY A 169 -12.40 -1.74 32.39
N GLN A 170 -11.57 -2.28 31.50
CA GLN A 170 -10.79 -3.50 31.70
C GLN A 170 -9.63 -3.50 30.69
N GLN A 171 -8.41 -3.36 31.22
CA GLN A 171 -7.15 -3.66 30.54
C GLN A 171 -7.10 -5.16 30.20
N ALA A 172 -6.86 -5.48 28.93
CA ALA A 172 -6.52 -6.83 28.48
C ALA A 172 -5.04 -6.86 28.01
N PRO A 173 -4.33 -7.99 28.18
CA PRO A 173 -2.87 -8.03 28.13
C PRO A 173 -2.35 -7.98 26.69
N THR A 174 -1.47 -7.02 26.39
CA THR A 174 -0.73 -6.93 25.13
C THR A 174 0.43 -7.92 25.13
N GLY A 175 0.18 -9.14 24.69
CA GLY A 175 1.17 -10.17 24.40
C GLY A 175 0.91 -10.78 23.04
N GLY A 176 1.31 -10.09 21.98
CA GLY A 176 1.24 -10.57 20.60
C GLY A 176 2.59 -10.36 19.93
N ALA A 177 3.23 -11.46 19.53
CA ALA A 177 4.49 -11.47 18.81
C ALA A 177 4.41 -10.59 17.54
N PRO A 178 5.49 -9.89 17.15
CA PRO A 178 5.50 -9.10 15.94
C PRO A 178 5.41 -10.02 14.72
N ALA A 179 4.29 -9.90 13.99
CA ALA A 179 4.09 -10.55 12.70
C ALA A 179 4.94 -9.85 11.62
N ASN A 180 5.61 -10.68 10.81
CA ASN A 180 6.28 -10.36 9.55
C ASN A 180 7.53 -9.46 9.62
N ALA A 181 8.67 -10.06 9.96
CA ALA A 181 10.02 -9.57 9.64
C ALA A 181 10.41 -9.87 8.17
N GLY A 182 9.48 -9.68 7.24
CA GLY A 182 9.76 -9.65 5.80
C GLY A 182 10.05 -8.21 5.42
N GLY A 183 11.29 -7.91 5.02
CA GLY A 183 11.68 -6.57 4.58
C GLY A 183 10.76 -6.10 3.45
N ALA A 184 10.24 -4.88 3.56
CA ALA A 184 9.48 -4.26 2.48
C ALA A 184 10.32 -4.21 1.19
N PRO A 185 9.74 -4.49 0.01
CA PRO A 185 10.41 -4.24 -1.26
C PRO A 185 10.84 -2.78 -1.34
N GLY A 186 12.10 -2.55 -1.75
CA GLY A 186 12.72 -1.22 -1.76
C GLY A 186 13.40 -0.79 -0.44
N GLY A 187 13.55 -1.68 0.55
CA GLY A 187 14.32 -1.37 1.76
C GLY A 187 15.79 -1.02 1.47
N ASN A 188 16.29 0.04 2.10
CA ASN A 188 17.69 0.46 1.98
C ASN A 188 18.64 -0.67 2.42
N VAL A 189 19.52 -1.09 1.52
CA VAL A 189 20.58 -2.07 1.82
C VAL A 189 21.82 -1.32 2.28
N ASP A 190 22.47 -1.81 3.35
CA ASP A 190 23.72 -1.22 3.81
C ASP A 190 24.80 -1.32 2.72
N SER A 191 25.35 -0.18 2.31
CA SER A 191 26.44 -0.12 1.33
C SER A 191 27.69 -0.88 1.77
N ALA A 192 27.93 -1.01 3.09
CA ALA A 192 29.03 -1.80 3.64
C ALA A 192 28.82 -3.30 3.39
N LEU A 193 27.58 -3.79 3.46
CA LEU A 193 27.24 -5.17 3.14
C LEU A 193 27.50 -5.47 1.66
N LEU A 194 27.04 -4.58 0.77
CA LEU A 194 27.23 -4.74 -0.67
C LEU A 194 28.72 -4.78 -1.03
N LYS A 195 29.50 -3.83 -0.53
CA LYS A 195 30.97 -3.78 -0.75
C LYS A 195 31.66 -5.03 -0.23
N TYR A 196 31.28 -5.50 0.97
CA TYR A 196 31.84 -6.72 1.54
C TYR A 196 31.55 -7.93 0.64
N LEU A 197 30.30 -8.10 0.22
CA LEU A 197 29.89 -9.24 -0.61
C LEU A 197 30.56 -9.20 -1.99
N GLU A 198 30.63 -8.05 -2.65
CA GLU A 198 31.28 -7.90 -3.96
C GLU A 198 32.78 -8.18 -3.89
N ALA A 199 33.46 -7.72 -2.83
CA ALA A 199 34.88 -7.98 -2.63
C ALA A 199 35.17 -9.47 -2.33
N ASN A 200 34.19 -10.21 -1.79
CA ASN A 200 34.39 -11.58 -1.31
C ASN A 200 33.61 -12.66 -2.07
N GLN A 201 32.83 -12.30 -3.11
CA GLN A 201 32.03 -13.23 -3.92
C GLN A 201 32.88 -14.36 -4.51
N GLY A 202 34.09 -14.03 -4.97
CA GLY A 202 34.97 -15.00 -5.64
C GLY A 202 34.32 -15.55 -6.92
N SER A 203 34.29 -16.86 -7.08
CA SER A 203 33.71 -17.55 -8.24
C SER A 203 32.25 -17.98 -8.06
N THR A 204 31.57 -17.56 -6.99
CA THR A 204 30.19 -18.04 -6.76
C THR A 204 29.20 -17.44 -7.73
N LYS A 205 28.27 -18.27 -8.20
CA LYS A 205 27.22 -17.85 -9.14
C LYS A 205 26.29 -16.79 -8.54
N TYR A 206 25.90 -16.96 -7.28
CA TYR A 206 25.05 -16.03 -6.54
C TYR A 206 25.88 -15.23 -5.53
N LEU A 207 25.58 -13.93 -5.40
CA LEU A 207 26.24 -13.02 -4.47
C LEU A 207 25.96 -13.41 -3.01
N LEU A 208 24.70 -13.68 -2.70
CA LEU A 208 24.26 -14.27 -1.45
C LEU A 208 22.92 -15.01 -1.63
N ALA A 209 22.54 -15.78 -0.62
CA ALA A 209 21.19 -16.28 -0.43
C ALA A 209 20.46 -15.50 0.68
N VAL A 210 19.18 -15.24 0.43
CA VAL A 210 18.27 -14.51 1.33
C VAL A 210 16.96 -15.28 1.51
N PRO A 211 16.15 -14.92 2.52
CA PRO A 211 14.91 -15.60 2.80
C PRO A 211 13.87 -15.62 1.69
N SER A 212 13.71 -14.50 0.99
CA SER A 212 12.59 -14.33 0.09
C SER A 212 12.95 -13.44 -1.09
N SER A 213 12.13 -13.48 -2.13
CA SER A 213 12.30 -12.57 -3.27
C SER A 213 12.17 -11.10 -2.86
N GLN A 214 11.36 -10.79 -1.85
CA GLN A 214 11.20 -9.44 -1.31
C GLN A 214 12.51 -8.89 -0.71
N SER A 215 13.30 -9.73 -0.04
CA SER A 215 14.60 -9.31 0.49
C SER A 215 15.74 -9.37 -0.53
N ALA A 216 15.55 -10.10 -1.64
CA ALA A 216 16.52 -10.17 -2.74
C ALA A 216 16.47 -8.91 -3.62
N ASP A 217 15.28 -8.34 -3.83
CA ASP A 217 15.01 -7.30 -4.82
C ASP A 217 15.94 -6.08 -4.68
N SER A 218 16.00 -5.47 -3.49
CA SER A 218 16.83 -4.27 -3.29
C SER A 218 18.33 -4.52 -3.46
N ILE A 219 18.80 -5.74 -3.19
CA ILE A 219 20.20 -6.14 -3.41
C ILE A 219 20.47 -6.33 -4.91
N ILE A 220 19.55 -6.98 -5.64
CA ILE A 220 19.67 -7.18 -7.10
C ILE A 220 19.68 -5.83 -7.81
N LEU A 221 18.76 -4.92 -7.47
CA LEU A 221 18.70 -3.60 -8.07
C LEU A 221 19.94 -2.76 -7.78
N SER A 222 20.53 -2.89 -6.59
CA SER A 222 21.72 -2.11 -6.20
C SER A 222 23.03 -2.65 -6.78
N THR A 223 23.14 -3.96 -7.00
CA THR A 223 24.41 -4.62 -7.41
C THR A 223 24.40 -5.11 -8.85
N ASN A 224 23.21 -5.26 -9.45
CA ASN A 224 23.01 -5.96 -10.71
C ASN A 224 23.59 -7.39 -10.71
N LYS A 225 23.66 -8.03 -9.53
CA LYS A 225 24.13 -9.41 -9.33
C LYS A 225 22.98 -10.36 -9.02
N ALA A 226 23.17 -11.64 -9.34
CA ALA A 226 22.21 -12.67 -9.01
C ALA A 226 22.18 -12.93 -7.48
N VAL A 227 20.99 -12.87 -6.89
CA VAL A 227 20.74 -13.20 -5.48
C VAL A 227 19.76 -14.38 -5.42
N MET A 228 20.01 -15.33 -4.54
CA MET A 228 19.18 -16.54 -4.40
C MET A 228 18.11 -16.34 -3.32
N ALA A 229 16.83 -16.47 -3.67
CA ALA A 229 15.74 -16.49 -2.71
C ALA A 229 15.42 -17.95 -2.32
N LEU A 230 15.51 -18.28 -1.03
CA LEU A 230 15.39 -19.67 -0.56
C LEU A 230 13.96 -20.12 -0.25
N GLY A 231 13.06 -19.19 0.09
CA GLY A 231 11.68 -19.50 0.52
C GLY A 231 10.58 -18.84 -0.32
N GLY A 232 10.83 -18.60 -1.60
CA GLY A 232 9.85 -18.01 -2.53
C GLY A 232 9.53 -16.54 -2.23
N PHE A 233 8.31 -16.09 -2.51
CA PHE A 233 7.94 -14.68 -2.35
C PHE A 233 7.96 -14.21 -0.89
N SER A 234 7.51 -15.04 0.06
CA SER A 234 7.35 -14.68 1.48
C SER A 234 8.34 -15.36 2.43
N GLY A 235 9.18 -16.28 1.95
CA GLY A 235 10.12 -17.04 2.78
C GLY A 235 9.58 -18.37 3.32
N SER A 236 8.33 -18.72 3.04
CA SER A 236 7.67 -19.91 3.59
C SER A 236 7.63 -21.11 2.64
N ASP A 237 8.06 -20.95 1.38
CA ASP A 237 8.03 -22.03 0.39
C ASP A 237 9.16 -23.05 0.67
N PRO A 238 8.84 -24.34 0.89
CA PRO A 238 9.86 -25.37 1.12
C PRO A 238 10.52 -25.81 -0.19
N ILE A 239 11.41 -24.98 -0.72
CA ILE A 239 12.02 -25.20 -2.05
C ILE A 239 13.29 -26.08 -1.97
N LEU A 240 14.05 -26.00 -0.88
CA LEU A 240 15.35 -26.67 -0.74
C LEU A 240 15.46 -27.44 0.58
N THR A 241 15.91 -28.69 0.46
CA THR A 241 16.34 -29.51 1.60
C THR A 241 17.77 -29.16 2.02
N SER A 242 18.16 -29.52 3.24
CA SER A 242 19.52 -29.30 3.74
C SER A 242 20.59 -30.02 2.90
N SER A 243 20.28 -31.18 2.29
CA SER A 243 21.20 -31.91 1.42
C SER A 243 21.41 -31.21 0.07
N GLN A 244 20.35 -30.65 -0.51
CA GLN A 244 20.46 -29.84 -1.73
C GLN A 244 21.25 -28.56 -1.45
N LEU A 245 21.04 -27.94 -0.29
CA LEU A 245 21.78 -26.73 0.07
C LEU A 245 23.29 -26.98 0.24
N LYS A 246 23.66 -28.09 0.88
CA LYS A 246 25.06 -28.56 0.93
C LYS A 246 25.65 -28.73 -0.46
N ALA A 247 24.94 -29.37 -1.38
CA ALA A 247 25.40 -29.56 -2.74
C ALA A 247 25.60 -28.22 -3.48
N LEU A 248 24.74 -27.24 -3.25
CA LEU A 248 24.89 -25.89 -3.83
C LEU A 248 26.12 -25.16 -3.29
N VAL A 249 26.43 -25.30 -2.00
CA VAL A 249 27.65 -24.72 -1.40
C VAL A 249 28.89 -25.43 -1.93
N ALA A 250 28.91 -26.77 -1.96
CA ALA A 250 30.01 -27.56 -2.50
C ALA A 250 30.29 -27.27 -3.98
N ASN A 251 29.25 -27.03 -4.78
CA ASN A 251 29.37 -26.69 -6.20
C ASN A 251 29.69 -25.20 -6.45
N ASN A 252 30.09 -24.42 -5.44
CA ASN A 252 30.33 -22.97 -5.55
C ASN A 252 29.13 -22.20 -6.14
N THR A 253 27.90 -22.68 -5.93
CA THR A 253 26.72 -21.96 -6.40
C THR A 253 26.40 -20.78 -5.48
N VAL A 254 26.49 -20.98 -4.17
CA VAL A 254 26.27 -19.93 -3.16
C VAL A 254 27.19 -20.15 -1.95
N ARG A 255 27.63 -19.06 -1.32
CA ARG A 255 28.52 -19.09 -0.13
C ARG A 255 27.96 -18.30 1.04
N TYR A 256 27.42 -17.13 0.76
CA TYR A 256 26.93 -16.20 1.78
C TYR A 256 25.43 -16.35 2.00
N PHE A 257 25.01 -16.28 3.26
CA PHE A 257 23.61 -16.33 3.67
C PHE A 257 23.30 -15.18 4.62
N LEU A 258 22.28 -14.38 4.31
CA LEU A 258 21.81 -13.31 5.20
C LEU A 258 20.50 -13.77 5.85
N LEU A 259 20.50 -13.96 7.17
CA LEU A 259 19.36 -14.45 7.93
C LEU A 259 19.00 -13.47 9.05
N ASN A 260 17.73 -13.35 9.40
CA ASN A 260 17.30 -12.52 10.53
C ASN A 260 17.57 -13.23 11.88
N SER A 261 17.78 -12.47 12.97
CA SER A 261 18.03 -12.99 14.33
C SER A 261 17.03 -14.03 14.85
N ALA A 262 15.81 -14.08 14.31
CA ALA A 262 14.86 -15.15 14.61
C ALA A 262 15.24 -16.51 13.99
N GLY A 263 16.38 -16.62 13.30
CA GLY A 263 16.87 -17.87 12.73
C GLY A 263 15.92 -18.49 11.69
N GLY A 264 15.07 -17.67 11.06
CA GLY A 264 13.94 -18.16 10.28
C GLY A 264 13.77 -17.48 8.92
N PHE A 265 13.55 -18.31 7.91
CA PHE A 265 12.83 -17.95 6.69
C PHE A 265 11.33 -17.95 7.06
N GLY A 266 10.77 -16.79 7.42
CA GLY A 266 9.32 -16.57 7.66
C GLY A 266 8.57 -17.69 8.39
N GLU A 267 8.52 -17.65 9.72
CA GLU A 267 7.78 -18.62 10.54
C GLU A 267 6.26 -18.45 10.40
N GLY A 268 5.68 -19.09 9.39
CA GLY A 268 4.27 -19.45 9.36
C GLY A 268 4.04 -20.84 9.97
N PRO A 269 2.87 -21.14 10.56
CA PRO A 269 2.59 -22.46 11.12
C PRO A 269 2.58 -23.51 10.00
N GLY A 270 3.66 -24.30 9.88
CA GLY A 270 3.80 -25.37 8.89
C GLY A 270 5.04 -25.32 7.97
N GLY A 271 5.94 -24.33 8.11
CA GLY A 271 7.09 -24.16 7.20
C GLY A 271 8.27 -25.12 7.45
N GLN A 272 8.58 -25.98 6.47
CA GLN A 272 9.77 -26.85 6.45
C GLN A 272 11.09 -26.10 6.20
N SER A 273 11.04 -24.77 6.05
CA SER A 273 12.20 -23.88 5.91
C SER A 273 13.15 -23.93 7.12
N SER A 274 12.74 -24.55 8.23
CA SER A 274 13.54 -24.74 9.44
C SER A 274 14.80 -25.59 9.23
N SER A 275 14.78 -26.58 8.32
CA SER A 275 15.92 -27.50 8.14
C SER A 275 17.10 -26.87 7.41
N ALA A 276 16.83 -26.03 6.39
CA ALA A 276 17.85 -25.29 5.66
C ALA A 276 18.50 -24.22 6.54
N THR A 277 17.71 -23.44 7.29
CA THR A 277 18.24 -22.42 8.20
C THR A 277 19.04 -23.05 9.34
N SER A 278 18.53 -24.13 9.94
CA SER A 278 19.25 -24.85 11.01
C SER A 278 20.60 -25.36 10.53
N TRP A 279 20.67 -25.84 9.28
CA TRP A 279 21.95 -26.29 8.72
C TRP A 279 22.93 -25.12 8.54
N VAL A 280 22.48 -23.98 8.00
CA VAL A 280 23.33 -22.78 7.82
C VAL A 280 23.84 -22.27 9.16
N THR A 281 22.97 -22.16 10.18
CA THR A 281 23.36 -21.64 11.49
C THR A 281 24.30 -22.56 12.25
N GLN A 282 24.25 -23.87 12.00
CA GLN A 282 25.14 -24.86 12.64
C GLN A 282 26.45 -25.09 11.88
N SER A 283 26.45 -24.98 10.55
CA SER A 283 27.59 -25.39 9.72
C SER A 283 28.43 -24.22 9.23
N CYS A 284 27.86 -23.01 9.16
CA CYS A 284 28.52 -21.84 8.60
C CYS A 284 29.00 -20.88 9.70
N THR A 285 30.03 -20.10 9.40
CA THR A 285 30.61 -19.16 10.36
C THR A 285 29.91 -17.81 10.29
N VAL A 286 29.61 -17.20 11.44
CA VAL A 286 29.03 -15.84 11.49
C VAL A 286 30.13 -14.83 11.16
N VAL A 287 29.88 -13.99 10.15
CA VAL A 287 30.75 -12.86 9.81
C VAL A 287 30.50 -11.72 10.79
N SER A 288 31.57 -11.21 11.40
CA SER A 288 31.49 -10.11 12.36
C SER A 288 30.79 -8.90 11.75
N SER A 289 29.77 -8.37 12.45
CA SER A 289 29.00 -7.20 12.00
C SER A 289 29.88 -6.00 11.67
N SER A 290 30.99 -5.80 12.38
CA SER A 290 31.96 -4.73 12.10
C SER A 290 32.56 -4.75 10.69
N GLN A 291 32.49 -5.88 9.98
CA GLN A 291 33.03 -6.03 8.63
C GLN A 291 32.03 -5.66 7.53
N TRP A 292 30.74 -5.67 7.83
CA TRP A 292 29.67 -5.57 6.82
C TRP A 292 28.50 -4.67 7.22
N GLN A 293 28.46 -4.16 8.45
CA GLN A 293 27.49 -3.17 8.94
C GLN A 293 28.18 -1.84 9.21
N SER A 294 27.59 -0.76 8.72
CA SER A 294 27.95 0.60 9.11
C SER A 294 27.42 0.91 10.51
N SER A 295 28.22 1.60 11.34
CA SER A 295 27.88 1.96 12.74
C SER A 295 26.65 2.88 12.89
N SER A 296 25.97 3.22 11.79
CA SER A 296 24.89 4.21 11.72
C SER A 296 23.58 3.66 11.15
N ALA A 297 23.43 2.34 11.02
CA ALA A 297 22.14 1.73 10.70
C ALA A 297 21.20 1.79 11.92
N THR A 298 20.81 3.00 12.33
CA THR A 298 19.61 3.23 13.14
C THR A 298 18.45 2.77 12.28
N SER A 299 17.94 1.60 12.60
CA SER A 299 16.87 0.86 11.93
C SER A 299 15.58 1.67 11.87
N THR A 300 15.49 2.52 10.86
CA THR A 300 14.26 3.23 10.48
C THR A 300 13.90 2.79 9.08
N GLY A 301 13.28 1.61 8.97
CA GLY A 301 12.69 1.10 7.74
C GLY A 301 13.63 0.22 6.90
N GLY A 302 13.41 -1.10 6.96
CA GLY A 302 14.13 -2.10 6.18
C GLY A 302 15.02 -2.97 7.07
N PHE A 303 14.60 -4.21 7.31
CA PHE A 303 15.25 -5.18 8.23
C PHE A 303 15.28 -4.72 9.69
N GLY A 304 14.09 -4.53 10.28
CA GLY A 304 13.90 -4.36 11.72
C GLY A 304 14.16 -5.66 12.48
N GLY A 305 15.43 -6.01 12.64
CA GLY A 305 15.92 -7.15 13.40
C GLY A 305 17.40 -7.38 13.07
N SER A 306 18.22 -7.68 14.06
CA SER A 306 19.65 -7.94 13.90
C SER A 306 19.88 -9.06 12.86
N SER A 307 20.17 -8.68 11.62
CA SER A 307 20.48 -9.66 10.59
C SER A 307 21.89 -10.20 10.84
N HIS A 308 22.11 -11.48 10.54
CA HIS A 308 23.40 -12.15 10.62
C HIS A 308 23.81 -12.63 9.24
N LEU A 309 25.04 -12.29 8.86
CA LEU A 309 25.69 -12.78 7.66
C LEU A 309 26.49 -14.03 8.01
N TYR A 310 26.24 -15.13 7.29
CA TYR A 310 26.95 -16.40 7.44
C TYR A 310 27.83 -16.66 6.23
N ASP A 311 29.05 -17.14 6.46
CA ASP A 311 30.00 -17.59 5.45
C ASP A 311 30.13 -19.12 5.53
N CYS A 312 29.67 -19.80 4.48
CA CYS A 312 29.70 -21.25 4.39
C CYS A 312 30.96 -21.81 3.70
N LYS A 313 32.04 -21.04 3.56
CA LYS A 313 33.30 -21.51 2.94
C LYS A 313 33.90 -22.73 3.65
N ALA A 314 33.71 -22.86 4.96
CA ALA A 314 34.20 -24.00 5.74
C ALA A 314 33.25 -25.21 5.73
N ALA A 315 32.04 -25.05 5.19
CA ALA A 315 30.98 -26.06 5.18
C ALA A 315 30.87 -26.82 3.84
N SER A 316 31.73 -26.49 2.88
CA SER A 316 31.85 -27.11 1.55
C SER A 316 32.64 -28.41 1.58
#